data_AF-A0A524D1I5-F1
#
_entry.id   AF-A0A524D1I5-F1
#
_cell.length_a   1.000
_cell.length_b   1.000
_cell.length_c   1.000
_cell.angle_alpha   90.00
_cell.angle_beta   90.00
_cell.angle_gamma   90.00
#
_symmetry.space_group_name_H-M   'P 1'
#
loop_
_entity.id
_entity.type
_entity.pdbx_description
1 polymer ?
#
loop_
_entity_poly.entity_id
_entity_poly.type
_entity_poly.pdbx_seq_one_letter_code
_entity_poly.pdbx_strand_id
1 'polypeptide(L)'
;MEEKKPLLTDINVSPKKVKVREHCSISVNFILKLNLPKNSLLIFRIRGGRNNKNDWYYLQPYSSDEKGYIKLNLRNDKKILPLTITGKDLLIKYLILDEKGLEKDTKVEFSINNTLSQSIIEDNKKIEILFKKPGNSEILIQECPKLAIISRSFDHINIITPSIVNITESFKCILRFEDKYNNLVADSSGTVSLYFILQENEDFITNIDVKPNNEGFIELRDLKIENGGIYSIEAKYNNQSYRSNPIHCKSIKVNELKLYWGYIHGHTSKSDGMISIDDYFENLIKSGLDFGTSTEHDRLYETSDADFREIKEIVEKYNAREDFVSLFGYEYGTWYTGYGDICIYHASNNIPIFRSEINKYNSTPKLIKNLKRYTDQVLMVGHHTALRPGYRNWDYFDNSLEKLVEIYSTWGNQEYPYS
;
A
#
# COMPACT_ATOMS: atom_id res chain seq x y z
N MET A 1 15.91 29.83 -10.05
CA MET A 1 15.58 28.44 -10.45
C MET A 1 15.29 28.46 -11.94
N GLU A 2 16.15 27.88 -12.77
CA GLU A 2 15.79 27.64 -14.18
C GLU A 2 14.66 26.60 -14.20
N GLU A 3 13.51 26.92 -14.80
CA GLU A 3 12.47 25.93 -15.08
C GLU A 3 13.09 24.83 -15.95
N LYS A 4 13.20 23.62 -15.39
CA LYS A 4 13.59 22.44 -16.17
C LYS A 4 12.56 22.24 -17.26
N LYS A 5 12.97 22.38 -18.51
CA LYS A 5 12.09 22.13 -19.67
C LYS A 5 11.49 20.73 -19.60
N PRO A 6 10.18 20.57 -19.85
CA PRO A 6 9.52 19.27 -19.77
C PRO A 6 10.08 18.32 -20.82
N LEU A 7 10.30 17.06 -20.41
CA LEU A 7 10.82 16.02 -21.30
C LEU A 7 9.73 15.38 -22.17
N LEU A 8 8.46 15.56 -21.79
CA LEU A 8 7.27 15.11 -22.51
C LEU A 8 6.29 16.28 -22.63
N THR A 9 5.61 16.42 -23.78
CA THR A 9 4.44 17.31 -23.93
C THR A 9 3.29 16.58 -24.57
N ASP A 10 2.10 17.22 -24.59
CA ASP A 10 0.89 16.67 -25.22
C ASP A 10 0.53 15.26 -24.71
N ILE A 11 0.74 15.06 -23.41
CA ILE A 11 0.51 13.78 -22.74
C ILE A 11 -1.00 13.54 -22.66
N ASN A 12 -1.46 12.49 -23.33
CA ASN A 12 -2.83 12.03 -23.26
C ASN A 12 -2.88 10.55 -22.89
N VAL A 13 -3.87 10.19 -22.07
CA VAL A 13 -4.14 8.81 -21.63
C VAL A 13 -5.62 8.53 -21.85
N SER A 14 -5.93 7.39 -22.44
CA SER A 14 -7.30 6.93 -22.67
C SER A 14 -7.42 5.43 -22.37
N PRO A 15 -8.46 4.97 -21.64
CA PRO A 15 -9.42 5.80 -20.92
C PRO A 15 -8.77 6.50 -19.70
N LYS A 16 -9.43 7.53 -19.15
CA LYS A 16 -8.96 8.22 -17.94
C LYS A 16 -9.21 7.41 -16.67
N LYS A 17 -10.14 6.46 -16.70
CA LYS A 17 -10.52 5.60 -15.58
C LYS A 17 -10.63 4.16 -16.07
N VAL A 18 -10.15 3.22 -15.26
CA VAL A 18 -10.40 1.77 -15.44
C VAL A 18 -10.80 1.16 -14.10
N LYS A 19 -11.54 0.06 -14.11
CA LYS A 19 -12.00 -0.61 -12.89
C LYS A 19 -10.96 -1.62 -12.39
N VAL A 20 -10.93 -1.84 -11.07
CA VAL A 20 -10.11 -2.90 -10.45
C VAL A 20 -10.49 -4.28 -11.00
N ARG A 21 -9.47 -5.11 -11.27
CA ARG A 21 -9.61 -6.49 -11.77
C ARG A 21 -10.61 -6.64 -12.92
N GLU A 22 -10.63 -5.66 -13.82
CA GLU A 22 -11.38 -5.69 -15.06
C GLU A 22 -10.41 -5.70 -16.24
N HIS A 23 -10.79 -6.39 -17.31
CA HIS A 23 -10.03 -6.36 -18.55
C HIS A 23 -10.21 -4.99 -19.21
N CYS A 24 -9.10 -4.33 -19.52
CA CYS A 24 -9.11 -2.99 -20.11
C CYS A 24 -8.03 -2.83 -21.18
N SER A 25 -8.21 -1.82 -22.02
CA SER A 25 -7.21 -1.38 -22.99
C SER A 25 -6.84 0.07 -22.70
N ILE A 26 -5.55 0.37 -22.66
CA ILE A 26 -5.01 1.69 -22.32
C ILE A 26 -4.16 2.18 -23.48
N SER A 27 -4.32 3.43 -23.89
CA SER A 27 -3.49 4.12 -24.86
C SER A 27 -2.92 5.39 -24.24
N VAL A 28 -1.63 5.60 -24.46
CA VAL A 28 -0.82 6.73 -23.98
C VAL A 28 -0.18 7.39 -25.20
N ASN A 29 -0.44 8.68 -25.39
CA ASN A 29 0.11 9.47 -26.47
C ASN A 29 0.91 10.63 -25.90
N PHE A 30 2.07 10.94 -26.46
CA PHE A 30 2.86 12.11 -26.06
C PHE A 30 3.88 12.50 -27.14
N ILE A 31 4.46 13.70 -26.98
CA ILE A 31 5.60 14.18 -27.76
C ILE A 31 6.86 14.14 -26.91
N LEU A 32 7.88 13.42 -27.39
CA LEU A 32 9.18 13.31 -26.74
C LEU A 32 10.02 14.57 -27.01
N LYS A 33 10.43 15.32 -25.97
CA LYS A 33 11.19 16.58 -26.13
C LYS A 33 12.71 16.42 -26.02
N LEU A 34 13.21 15.22 -26.28
CA LEU A 34 14.64 14.91 -26.24
C LEU A 34 15.04 13.96 -27.37
N ASN A 35 16.31 13.99 -27.76
CA ASN A 35 16.88 13.04 -28.71
C ASN A 35 17.31 11.76 -28.00
N LEU A 36 16.89 10.61 -28.53
CA LEU A 36 17.37 9.28 -28.15
C LEU A 36 18.13 8.67 -29.33
N PRO A 37 19.48 8.62 -29.30
CA PRO A 37 20.25 8.02 -30.38
C PRO A 37 19.98 6.52 -30.53
N LYS A 38 20.43 5.93 -31.65
CA LYS A 38 20.48 4.48 -31.84
C LYS A 38 21.07 3.77 -30.62
N ASN A 39 20.53 2.60 -30.30
CA ASN A 39 20.83 1.77 -29.13
C ASN A 39 20.37 2.36 -27.77
N SER A 40 19.56 3.43 -27.78
CA SER A 40 18.86 3.88 -26.57
C SER A 40 17.69 2.95 -26.24
N LEU A 41 17.27 2.96 -24.98
CA LEU A 41 16.03 2.32 -24.52
C LEU A 41 14.98 3.38 -24.19
N LEU A 42 13.76 3.18 -24.66
CA LEU A 42 12.55 3.79 -24.11
C LEU A 42 11.82 2.72 -23.29
N ILE A 43 11.49 3.02 -22.04
CA ILE A 43 11.04 2.03 -21.07
C ILE A 43 9.72 2.49 -20.49
N PHE A 44 8.73 1.60 -20.48
CA PHE A 44 7.43 1.80 -19.84
C PHE A 44 7.30 0.86 -18.65
N ARG A 45 6.72 1.39 -17.58
CA ARG A 45 6.62 0.71 -16.31
C ARG A 45 5.29 1.04 -15.65
N ILE A 46 4.50 0.00 -15.40
CA ILE A 46 3.23 0.08 -14.68
C ILE A 46 3.39 -0.86 -13.49
N ARG A 47 3.96 -0.34 -12.41
CA ARG A 47 4.33 -1.13 -11.23
C ARG A 47 3.26 -1.10 -10.16
N GLY A 48 3.14 -2.19 -9.38
CA GLY A 48 2.67 -2.13 -8.00
C GLY A 48 3.92 -2.17 -7.10
N GLY A 49 4.28 -1.07 -6.44
CA GLY A 49 5.47 -0.98 -5.57
C GLY A 49 6.83 -1.22 -6.25
N ARG A 50 7.92 -1.03 -5.49
CA ARG A 50 9.29 -1.45 -5.89
C ARG A 50 9.48 -2.89 -5.41
N ASN A 51 10.09 -3.78 -6.20
CA ASN A 51 10.31 -5.20 -5.85
C ASN A 51 9.07 -6.09 -5.58
N ASN A 52 7.87 -5.51 -5.50
CA ASN A 52 6.62 -6.23 -5.33
C ASN A 52 6.10 -6.82 -6.65
N LYS A 53 5.40 -7.96 -6.57
CA LYS A 53 4.82 -8.62 -7.75
C LYS A 53 3.89 -7.62 -8.43
N ASN A 54 4.08 -7.45 -9.74
CA ASN A 54 3.19 -6.65 -10.56
C ASN A 54 1.73 -7.09 -10.35
N ASP A 55 0.87 -6.15 -9.99
CA ASP A 55 -0.56 -6.40 -9.83
C ASP A 55 -1.36 -6.19 -11.13
N TRP A 56 -0.67 -5.93 -12.26
CA TRP A 56 -1.24 -5.99 -13.61
C TRP A 56 -0.90 -7.32 -14.27
N TYR A 57 -1.83 -7.92 -15.02
CA TYR A 57 -1.63 -9.27 -15.56
C TYR A 57 -1.67 -9.31 -17.08
N TYR A 58 -1.02 -10.33 -17.64
CA TYR A 58 -0.98 -10.68 -19.06
C TYR A 58 -0.16 -9.73 -19.96
N LEU A 59 0.58 -8.78 -19.38
CA LEU A 59 1.39 -7.83 -20.16
C LEU A 59 2.47 -8.54 -21.00
N GLN A 60 2.37 -8.46 -22.34
CA GLN A 60 3.28 -9.11 -23.29
C GLN A 60 3.36 -8.35 -24.65
N PRO A 61 4.49 -8.38 -25.38
CA PRO A 61 4.65 -7.70 -26.67
C PRO A 61 4.69 -8.65 -27.89
N TYR A 62 4.39 -9.94 -27.69
CA TYR A 62 4.71 -11.01 -28.65
C TYR A 62 3.54 -11.34 -29.60
N SER A 63 2.31 -11.38 -29.09
CA SER A 63 1.13 -11.81 -29.86
C SER A 63 0.01 -10.78 -29.76
N SER A 64 -0.41 -10.23 -30.90
CA SER A 64 -1.52 -9.26 -30.95
C SER A 64 -2.87 -9.87 -30.58
N ASP A 65 -3.01 -11.18 -30.70
CA ASP A 65 -4.27 -11.91 -30.49
C ASP A 65 -4.43 -12.36 -29.04
N GLU A 66 -3.38 -12.23 -28.23
CA GLU A 66 -3.39 -12.58 -26.81
C GLU A 66 -3.70 -11.38 -25.90
N LYS A 67 -4.14 -11.70 -24.68
CA LYS A 67 -4.37 -10.70 -23.62
C LYS A 67 -3.11 -9.92 -23.30
N GLY A 68 -3.29 -8.68 -22.90
CA GLY A 68 -2.23 -7.76 -22.49
C GLY A 68 -1.22 -7.43 -23.59
N TYR A 69 -1.57 -7.50 -24.88
CA TYR A 69 -0.66 -7.14 -25.97
C TYR A 69 -0.24 -5.67 -25.89
N ILE A 70 1.07 -5.44 -25.84
CA ILE A 70 1.67 -4.13 -25.72
C ILE A 70 2.31 -3.72 -27.04
N LYS A 71 2.00 -2.50 -27.49
CA LYS A 71 2.48 -1.96 -28.76
C LYS A 71 3.02 -0.55 -28.58
N LEU A 72 4.12 -0.26 -29.27
CA LEU A 72 4.65 1.09 -29.43
C LEU A 72 4.57 1.45 -30.90
N ASN A 73 3.71 2.41 -31.24
CA ASN A 73 3.66 3.02 -32.56
C ASN A 73 4.45 4.34 -32.52
N LEU A 74 5.32 4.50 -33.52
CA LEU A 74 6.07 5.72 -33.76
C LEU A 74 5.68 6.22 -35.14
N ARG A 75 5.50 7.53 -35.32
CA ARG A 75 5.30 8.08 -36.67
C ARG A 75 6.56 7.81 -37.52
N ASN A 76 6.37 7.46 -38.79
CA ASN A 76 7.42 7.20 -39.80
C ASN A 76 8.16 5.85 -39.66
N ASP A 77 7.51 4.80 -39.17
CA ASP A 77 8.02 3.41 -39.18
C ASP A 77 9.47 3.25 -38.67
N LYS A 78 9.78 3.92 -37.57
CA LYS A 78 11.08 3.84 -36.89
C LYS A 78 11.39 2.39 -36.51
N LYS A 79 12.63 1.94 -36.76
CA LYS A 79 13.06 0.59 -36.38
C LYS A 79 13.22 0.50 -34.86
N ILE A 80 12.40 -0.33 -34.23
CA ILE A 80 12.44 -0.61 -32.79
C ILE A 80 12.33 -2.12 -32.55
N LEU A 81 12.88 -2.58 -31.43
CA LEU A 81 12.76 -3.96 -30.98
C LEU A 81 12.15 -3.97 -29.57
N PRO A 82 10.96 -4.55 -29.36
CA PRO A 82 10.45 -4.77 -28.01
C PRO A 82 11.30 -5.82 -27.29
N LEU A 83 11.65 -5.51 -26.06
CA LEU A 83 12.35 -6.36 -25.11
C LEU A 83 11.53 -6.37 -23.82
N THR A 84 10.89 -7.50 -23.52
CA THR A 84 10.18 -7.66 -22.25
C THR A 84 11.06 -8.35 -21.23
N ILE A 85 11.12 -7.75 -20.04
CA ILE A 85 11.67 -8.41 -18.86
C ILE A 85 10.48 -8.85 -18.01
N THR A 86 10.20 -10.15 -18.03
CA THR A 86 9.25 -10.78 -17.12
C THR A 86 9.91 -10.97 -15.74
N GLY A 87 9.20 -10.65 -14.65
CA GLY A 87 9.74 -10.74 -13.28
C GLY A 87 9.17 -9.69 -12.33
N LYS A 88 9.83 -9.49 -11.17
CA LYS A 88 9.41 -8.58 -10.09
C LYS A 88 9.16 -7.14 -10.54
N ASP A 89 9.85 -6.68 -11.57
CA ASP A 89 9.88 -5.27 -11.95
C ASP A 89 9.00 -4.91 -13.16
N LEU A 90 8.36 -5.92 -13.77
CA LEU A 90 7.76 -5.92 -15.13
C LEU A 90 8.06 -4.65 -15.94
N LEU A 91 9.15 -4.71 -16.70
CA LEU A 91 9.61 -3.59 -17.55
C LEU A 91 9.35 -3.91 -19.01
N ILE A 92 8.77 -2.95 -19.71
CA ILE A 92 8.55 -3.02 -21.15
C ILE A 92 9.58 -2.09 -21.79
N LYS A 93 10.63 -2.67 -22.37
CA LYS A 93 11.75 -1.92 -22.95
C LYS A 93 11.63 -1.95 -24.47
N TYR A 94 11.87 -0.81 -25.11
CA TYR A 94 11.97 -0.71 -26.57
C TYR A 94 13.38 -0.26 -26.92
N LEU A 95 14.14 -1.14 -27.56
CA LEU A 95 15.46 -0.83 -28.10
C LEU A 95 15.30 -0.08 -29.42
N ILE A 96 15.88 1.11 -29.48
CA ILE A 96 15.82 1.98 -30.65
C ILE A 96 16.92 1.56 -31.62
N LEU A 97 16.54 1.03 -32.78
CA LEU A 97 17.45 0.52 -33.82
C LEU A 97 17.56 1.45 -35.04
N ASP A 98 16.67 2.45 -35.13
CA ASP A 98 16.68 3.45 -36.19
C ASP A 98 18.02 4.20 -36.24
N GLU A 99 18.59 4.39 -37.43
CA GLU A 99 19.91 5.02 -37.59
C GLU A 99 19.93 6.47 -37.07
N LYS A 100 18.82 7.20 -37.23
CA LYS A 100 18.67 8.56 -36.69
C LYS A 100 18.22 8.58 -35.23
N GLY A 101 17.90 7.42 -34.66
CA GLY A 101 17.25 7.31 -33.36
C GLY A 101 15.85 7.92 -33.33
N LEU A 102 15.38 8.29 -32.14
CA LEU A 102 14.19 9.11 -31.95
C LEU A 102 14.62 10.56 -31.79
N GLU A 103 14.22 11.37 -32.75
CA GLU A 103 14.50 12.80 -32.77
C GLU A 103 13.58 13.53 -31.79
N LYS A 104 14.03 14.68 -31.30
CA LYS A 104 13.19 15.59 -30.55
C LYS A 104 11.91 15.87 -31.35
N ASP A 105 10.80 15.96 -30.63
CA ASP A 105 9.45 16.14 -31.15
C ASP A 105 8.84 14.89 -31.82
N THR A 106 9.47 13.72 -31.65
CA THR A 106 8.87 12.42 -32.02
C THR A 106 7.56 12.20 -31.26
N LYS A 107 6.49 11.93 -32.02
CA LYS A 107 5.19 11.50 -31.49
C LYS A 107 5.23 10.02 -31.17
N VAL A 108 4.86 9.67 -29.94
CA VAL A 108 4.85 8.32 -29.41
C VAL A 108 3.42 7.95 -29.05
N GLU A 109 2.97 6.79 -29.52
CA GLU A 109 1.73 6.15 -29.11
C GLU A 109 2.06 4.77 -28.52
N PHE A 110 1.80 4.61 -27.23
CA PHE A 110 1.99 3.37 -26.50
C PHE A 110 0.62 2.81 -26.11
N SER A 111 0.35 1.55 -26.41
CA SER A 111 -0.92 0.91 -26.07
C SER A 111 -0.75 -0.43 -25.38
N ILE A 112 -1.65 -0.74 -24.47
CA ILE A 112 -1.79 -2.03 -23.81
C ILE A 112 -3.22 -2.51 -24.08
N ASN A 113 -3.37 -3.67 -24.72
CA ASN A 113 -4.67 -4.19 -25.13
C ASN A 113 -5.10 -5.34 -24.23
N ASN A 114 -6.33 -5.29 -23.70
CA ASN A 114 -6.97 -6.39 -22.97
C ASN A 114 -6.14 -6.92 -21.78
N THR A 115 -5.46 -6.03 -21.06
CA THR A 115 -4.75 -6.35 -19.81
C THR A 115 -5.72 -6.45 -18.64
N LEU A 116 -5.38 -7.19 -17.58
CA LEU A 116 -6.18 -7.18 -16.35
C LEU A 116 -5.62 -6.12 -15.39
N SER A 117 -6.47 -5.18 -15.02
CA SER A 117 -6.15 -4.11 -14.06
C SER A 117 -5.88 -4.64 -12.65
N GLN A 118 -5.17 -3.83 -11.85
CA GLN A 118 -4.81 -4.11 -10.45
C GLN A 118 -6.01 -4.33 -9.52
N SER A 119 -5.74 -4.88 -8.33
CA SER A 119 -6.75 -5.15 -7.29
C SER A 119 -7.24 -3.93 -6.56
N ILE A 120 -6.39 -2.92 -6.44
CA ILE A 120 -6.59 -1.83 -5.47
C ILE A 120 -6.84 -0.53 -6.23
N ILE A 121 -7.79 0.26 -5.74
CA ILE A 121 -8.04 1.61 -6.25
C ILE A 121 -6.81 2.51 -6.11
N GLU A 122 -6.62 3.40 -7.07
CA GLU A 122 -5.49 4.32 -7.10
C GLU A 122 -5.81 5.51 -8.03
N ASP A 123 -6.00 6.71 -7.46
CA ASP A 123 -6.47 7.88 -8.22
C ASP A 123 -5.47 8.39 -9.26
N ASN A 124 -4.18 8.22 -8.98
CA ASN A 124 -3.09 8.81 -9.73
C ASN A 124 -2.11 7.76 -10.26
N LYS A 125 -2.62 6.63 -10.76
CA LYS A 125 -1.80 5.54 -11.29
C LYS A 125 -0.88 6.04 -12.39
N LYS A 126 0.41 6.12 -12.08
CA LYS A 126 1.44 6.52 -13.05
C LYS A 126 1.74 5.37 -14.00
N ILE A 127 1.81 5.69 -15.28
CA ILE A 127 2.50 4.89 -16.29
C ILE A 127 3.87 5.53 -16.42
N GLU A 128 4.83 5.00 -15.68
CA GLU A 128 6.18 5.57 -15.62
C GLU A 128 6.91 5.37 -16.94
N ILE A 129 7.58 6.43 -17.37
CA ILE A 129 8.38 6.44 -18.58
C ILE A 129 9.82 6.72 -18.17
N LEU A 130 10.72 5.80 -18.54
CA LEU A 130 12.15 5.94 -18.36
C LEU A 130 12.84 5.91 -19.70
N PHE A 131 14.03 6.49 -19.77
CA PHE A 131 14.90 6.31 -20.91
C PHE A 131 16.33 5.98 -20.49
N LYS A 132 17.06 5.30 -21.36
CA LYS A 132 18.48 4.99 -21.17
C LYS A 132 19.22 5.30 -22.46
N LYS A 133 20.23 6.17 -22.41
CA LYS A 133 21.15 6.39 -23.52
C LYS A 133 22.28 5.34 -23.47
N PRO A 134 22.93 5.02 -24.61
CA PRO A 134 24.09 4.13 -24.62
C PRO A 134 25.15 4.58 -23.59
N GLY A 135 25.64 3.64 -22.77
CA GLY A 135 26.65 3.91 -21.73
C GLY A 135 26.15 4.60 -20.45
N ASN A 136 24.87 5.00 -20.37
CA ASN A 136 24.34 5.74 -19.22
C ASN A 136 23.38 4.90 -18.37
N SER A 137 23.07 5.39 -17.16
CA SER A 137 22.03 4.83 -16.30
C SER A 137 20.62 5.14 -16.83
N GLU A 138 19.62 4.39 -16.34
CA GLU A 138 18.20 4.68 -16.62
C GLU A 138 17.80 5.99 -15.91
N ILE A 139 16.99 6.82 -16.59
CA ILE A 139 16.49 8.10 -16.08
C ILE A 139 14.97 8.07 -16.12
N LEU A 140 14.34 8.24 -14.95
CA LEU A 140 12.89 8.41 -14.82
C LEU A 140 12.47 9.83 -15.23
N ILE A 141 11.45 9.91 -16.08
CA ILE A 141 10.80 11.18 -16.41
C ILE A 141 9.87 11.56 -15.25
N GLN A 142 9.99 12.79 -14.76
CA GLN A 142 9.23 13.26 -13.59
C GLN A 142 7.73 13.37 -13.89
N GLU A 143 7.38 14.01 -15.02
CA GLU A 143 6.00 14.17 -15.47
C GLU A 143 5.57 12.97 -16.31
N CYS A 144 4.93 12.00 -15.66
CA CYS A 144 4.43 10.78 -16.31
C CYS A 144 2.90 10.81 -16.52
N PRO A 145 2.39 10.13 -17.57
CA PRO A 145 0.97 9.93 -17.78
C PRO A 145 0.31 9.22 -16.59
N LYS A 146 -0.94 9.62 -16.29
CA LYS A 146 -1.73 9.08 -15.18
C LYS A 146 -3.12 8.67 -15.63
N LEU A 147 -3.68 7.66 -14.95
CA LEU A 147 -5.10 7.32 -14.98
C LEU A 147 -5.58 6.99 -13.55
N ALA A 148 -6.89 6.93 -13.35
CA ALA A 148 -7.47 6.47 -12.09
C ALA A 148 -7.91 5.00 -12.20
N ILE A 149 -7.58 4.22 -11.16
CA ILE A 149 -8.14 2.89 -10.94
C ILE A 149 -9.28 3.02 -9.95
N ILE A 150 -10.50 2.73 -10.38
CA ILE A 150 -11.71 2.89 -9.59
C ILE A 150 -12.29 1.54 -9.17
N SER A 151 -13.10 1.55 -8.12
CA SER A 151 -13.80 0.37 -7.61
C SER A 151 -14.73 -0.21 -8.66
N ARG A 152 -15.15 -1.46 -8.44
CA ARG A 152 -16.29 -2.04 -9.15
C ARG A 152 -17.60 -1.57 -8.52
N SER A 153 -18.70 -2.16 -9.01
CA SER A 153 -20.02 -2.00 -8.39
C SER A 153 -20.00 -2.49 -6.95
N PHE A 154 -20.82 -1.86 -6.11
CA PHE A 154 -21.15 -2.32 -4.78
C PHE A 154 -21.44 -3.83 -4.74
N ASP A 155 -20.89 -4.50 -3.74
CA ASP A 155 -21.03 -5.93 -3.49
C ASP A 155 -21.55 -6.18 -2.07
N HIS A 156 -20.93 -5.57 -1.05
CA HIS A 156 -21.32 -5.77 0.35
C HIS A 156 -21.02 -4.56 1.26
N ILE A 157 -21.59 -4.57 2.46
CA ILE A 157 -21.20 -3.66 3.55
C ILE A 157 -20.34 -4.43 4.55
N ASN A 158 -19.11 -4.00 4.75
CA ASN A 158 -18.26 -4.45 5.85
C ASN A 158 -18.47 -3.55 7.06
N ILE A 159 -18.92 -4.14 8.17
CA ILE A 159 -19.30 -3.42 9.40
C ILE A 159 -18.27 -3.73 10.49
N ILE A 160 -17.58 -2.69 10.95
CA ILE A 160 -16.49 -2.82 11.91
C ILE A 160 -16.86 -2.13 13.22
N THR A 161 -16.72 -2.88 14.30
CA THR A 161 -17.08 -2.48 15.66
C THR A 161 -16.00 -2.95 16.64
N PRO A 162 -15.82 -2.32 17.81
CA PRO A 162 -14.89 -2.84 18.81
C PRO A 162 -15.28 -4.25 19.26
N SER A 163 -14.29 -5.11 19.48
CA SER A 163 -14.57 -6.48 19.92
C SER A 163 -15.03 -6.57 21.38
N ILE A 164 -14.68 -5.57 22.19
CA ILE A 164 -15.03 -5.50 23.62
C ILE A 164 -15.41 -4.05 23.94
N VAL A 165 -16.56 -3.87 24.60
CA VAL A 165 -17.01 -2.58 25.12
C VAL A 165 -17.45 -2.72 26.57
N ASN A 166 -17.24 -1.69 27.38
CA ASN A 166 -17.83 -1.63 28.71
C ASN A 166 -19.33 -1.28 28.61
N ILE A 167 -20.12 -1.78 29.56
CA ILE A 167 -21.56 -1.43 29.65
C ILE A 167 -21.70 0.11 29.69
N THR A 168 -22.58 0.64 28.84
CA THR A 168 -22.85 2.09 28.64
C THR A 168 -21.70 2.94 28.11
N GLU A 169 -20.55 2.34 27.78
CA GLU A 169 -19.45 3.03 27.09
C GLU A 169 -19.88 3.39 25.67
N SER A 170 -19.62 4.65 25.26
CA SER A 170 -19.79 5.07 23.88
C SER A 170 -18.73 4.38 23.01
N PHE A 171 -19.15 3.86 21.86
CA PHE A 171 -18.24 3.34 20.85
C PHE A 171 -18.62 3.77 19.43
N LYS A 172 -17.68 3.57 18.49
CA LYS A 172 -17.88 3.83 17.07
C LYS A 172 -18.23 2.57 16.28
N CYS A 173 -19.00 2.73 15.22
CA CYS A 173 -19.28 1.72 14.22
C CYS A 173 -18.92 2.28 12.85
N ILE A 174 -18.17 1.51 12.06
CA ILE A 174 -17.75 1.87 10.72
C ILE A 174 -18.53 1.01 9.73
N LEU A 175 -19.13 1.66 8.73
CA LEU A 175 -19.74 1.01 7.56
C LEU A 175 -18.85 1.31 6.34
N ARG A 176 -18.32 0.25 5.72
CA ARG A 176 -17.57 0.32 4.48
C ARG A 176 -18.39 -0.31 3.37
N PHE A 177 -18.71 0.47 2.35
CA PHE A 177 -19.40 0.01 1.15
C PHE A 177 -18.35 -0.47 0.18
N GLU A 178 -18.28 -1.78 -0.03
CA GLU A 178 -17.15 -2.41 -0.69
C GLU A 178 -17.59 -3.11 -1.99
N ASP A 179 -16.67 -3.14 -2.96
CA ASP A 179 -16.76 -4.09 -4.05
C ASP A 179 -16.27 -5.47 -3.60
N LYS A 180 -16.43 -6.47 -4.47
CA LYS A 180 -16.02 -7.86 -4.17
C LYS A 180 -14.52 -8.06 -3.90
N TYR A 181 -13.70 -7.02 -4.04
CA TYR A 181 -12.26 -7.02 -3.75
C TYR A 181 -11.91 -6.11 -2.56
N ASN A 182 -12.92 -5.69 -1.80
CA ASN A 182 -12.81 -4.88 -0.59
C ASN A 182 -12.34 -3.43 -0.84
N ASN A 183 -12.53 -2.90 -2.05
CA ASN A 183 -12.30 -1.49 -2.32
C ASN A 183 -13.55 -0.67 -2.01
N LEU A 184 -13.37 0.53 -1.45
CA LEU A 184 -14.48 1.44 -1.17
C LEU A 184 -15.19 1.89 -2.45
N VAL A 185 -16.53 1.84 -2.42
CA VAL A 185 -17.42 2.19 -3.53
C VAL A 185 -18.09 3.53 -3.25
N ALA A 186 -17.50 4.58 -3.82
CA ALA A 186 -17.88 5.97 -3.54
C ALA A 186 -19.30 6.33 -4.01
N ASP A 187 -19.83 5.69 -5.05
CA ASP A 187 -21.11 6.04 -5.67
C ASP A 187 -22.34 5.33 -5.06
N SER A 188 -22.17 4.68 -3.90
CA SER A 188 -23.26 4.06 -3.15
C SER A 188 -24.30 5.10 -2.69
N SER A 189 -25.59 4.74 -2.73
CA SER A 189 -26.69 5.61 -2.27
C SER A 189 -27.90 4.84 -1.76
N GLY A 190 -28.75 5.49 -0.95
CA GLY A 190 -29.98 4.91 -0.41
C GLY A 190 -29.99 4.87 1.13
N THR A 191 -30.97 4.20 1.72
CA THR A 191 -31.12 4.14 3.19
C THR A 191 -30.55 2.84 3.76
N VAL A 192 -29.74 2.95 4.81
CA VAL A 192 -29.32 1.83 5.65
C VAL A 192 -30.07 1.88 6.96
N SER A 193 -30.71 0.78 7.34
CA SER A 193 -31.31 0.60 8.67
C SER A 193 -30.39 -0.25 9.53
N LEU A 194 -30.04 0.23 10.73
CA LEU A 194 -29.15 -0.44 11.65
C LEU A 194 -29.88 -1.02 12.85
N TYR A 195 -29.44 -2.19 13.30
CA TYR A 195 -30.01 -2.90 14.44
C TYR A 195 -28.92 -3.53 15.30
N PHE A 196 -29.13 -3.54 16.62
CA PHE A 196 -28.40 -4.41 17.52
C PHE A 196 -29.03 -5.80 17.46
N ILE A 197 -28.18 -6.82 17.32
CA ILE A 197 -28.59 -8.22 17.35
C ILE A 197 -28.01 -8.87 18.59
N LEU A 198 -28.89 -9.44 19.41
CA LEU A 198 -28.54 -10.28 20.55
C LEU A 198 -29.30 -11.59 20.42
N GLN A 199 -28.59 -12.69 20.17
CA GLN A 199 -29.19 -13.98 19.83
C GLN A 199 -30.11 -13.86 18.60
N GLU A 200 -31.43 -13.98 18.78
CA GLU A 200 -32.45 -13.84 17.73
C GLU A 200 -33.23 -12.51 17.83
N ASN A 201 -32.95 -11.68 18.85
CA ASN A 201 -33.62 -10.40 19.02
C ASN A 201 -32.94 -9.30 18.22
N GLU A 202 -33.76 -8.43 17.64
CA GLU A 202 -33.36 -7.31 16.82
C GLU A 202 -33.89 -6.01 17.44
N ASP A 203 -32.98 -5.12 17.84
CA ASP A 203 -33.30 -3.81 18.44
C ASP A 203 -32.87 -2.70 17.47
N PHE A 204 -33.82 -1.86 17.03
CA PHE A 204 -33.55 -0.78 16.10
C PHE A 204 -32.62 0.29 16.68
N ILE A 205 -31.61 0.68 15.90
CA ILE A 205 -30.65 1.74 16.24
C ILE A 205 -31.05 3.04 15.54
N THR A 206 -30.95 3.07 14.20
CA THR A 206 -31.17 4.29 13.41
C THR A 206 -31.27 3.99 11.91
N ASN A 207 -31.72 4.98 11.14
CA ASN A 207 -31.63 5.01 9.68
C ASN A 207 -30.58 6.02 9.22
N ILE A 208 -29.80 5.64 8.22
CA ILE A 208 -28.72 6.46 7.66
C ILE A 208 -28.99 6.66 6.17
N ASP A 209 -28.95 7.91 5.73
CA ASP A 209 -29.03 8.26 4.31
C ASP A 209 -27.62 8.27 3.70
N VAL A 210 -27.34 7.28 2.86
CA VAL A 210 -26.06 7.09 2.15
C VAL A 210 -26.09 7.92 0.87
N LYS A 211 -25.02 8.69 0.66
CA LYS A 211 -24.88 9.57 -0.51
C LYS A 211 -23.55 9.30 -1.23
N PRO A 212 -23.48 9.56 -2.56
CA PRO A 212 -22.26 9.37 -3.34
C PRO A 212 -21.04 10.19 -2.90
N ASN A 213 -21.21 11.17 -2.00
CA ASN A 213 -20.12 11.97 -1.44
C ASN A 213 -19.58 11.43 -0.12
N ASN A 214 -20.09 10.29 0.38
CA ASN A 214 -19.56 9.63 1.57
C ASN A 214 -18.30 8.79 1.28
N GLU A 215 -17.78 8.79 0.05
CA GLU A 215 -16.57 8.03 -0.35
C GLU A 215 -16.67 6.52 -0.03
N GLY A 216 -17.88 5.96 0.05
CA GLY A 216 -18.11 4.57 0.42
C GLY A 216 -17.80 4.26 1.89
N PHE A 217 -17.69 5.27 2.75
CA PHE A 217 -17.33 5.12 4.16
C PHE A 217 -18.26 5.97 5.05
N ILE A 218 -18.81 5.36 6.08
CA ILE A 218 -19.62 6.06 7.10
C ILE A 218 -19.13 5.63 8.48
N GLU A 219 -18.92 6.62 9.34
CA GLU A 219 -18.60 6.41 10.74
C GLU A 219 -19.73 6.93 11.62
N LEU A 220 -20.22 6.07 12.50
CA LEU A 220 -21.22 6.38 13.51
C LEU A 220 -20.52 6.39 14.86
N ARG A 221 -20.81 7.39 15.68
CA ARG A 221 -20.26 7.54 17.03
C ARG A 221 -21.38 7.47 18.06
N ASP A 222 -20.98 7.35 19.32
CA ASP A 222 -21.88 7.38 20.48
C ASP A 222 -22.92 6.27 20.54
N LEU A 223 -22.64 5.13 19.91
CA LEU A 223 -23.42 3.91 20.12
C LEU A 223 -23.14 3.37 21.52
N LYS A 224 -24.18 2.84 22.18
CA LYS A 224 -24.10 2.31 23.53
C LYS A 224 -24.91 1.03 23.65
N ILE A 225 -24.41 0.11 24.45
CA ILE A 225 -25.12 -1.11 24.84
C ILE A 225 -25.29 -1.07 26.36
N GLU A 226 -26.54 -1.17 26.81
CA GLU A 226 -26.91 -1.00 28.23
C GLU A 226 -26.78 -2.29 29.05
N ASN A 227 -26.83 -3.45 28.39
CA ASN A 227 -26.84 -4.74 29.05
C ASN A 227 -25.63 -5.59 28.62
N GLY A 228 -25.17 -6.46 29.51
CA GLY A 228 -24.10 -7.40 29.21
C GLY A 228 -24.55 -8.46 28.21
N GLY A 229 -23.68 -8.84 27.28
CA GLY A 229 -23.98 -9.84 26.25
C GLY A 229 -22.99 -9.83 25.08
N ILE A 230 -23.21 -10.73 24.13
CA ILE A 230 -22.48 -10.77 22.85
C ILE A 230 -23.42 -10.25 21.78
N TYR A 231 -23.14 -9.05 21.29
CA TYR A 231 -23.94 -8.35 20.30
C TYR A 231 -23.27 -8.38 18.93
N SER A 232 -24.02 -8.10 17.88
CA SER A 232 -23.50 -7.62 16.60
C SER A 232 -24.37 -6.48 16.10
N ILE A 233 -23.85 -5.65 15.21
CA ILE A 233 -24.65 -4.68 14.46
C ILE A 233 -25.01 -5.30 13.10
N GLU A 234 -26.28 -5.21 12.75
CA GLU A 234 -26.79 -5.62 11.45
C GLU A 234 -27.25 -4.40 10.64
N ALA A 235 -26.80 -4.32 9.39
CA ALA A 235 -27.18 -3.29 8.44
C ALA A 235 -28.06 -3.87 7.34
N LYS A 236 -29.30 -3.37 7.24
CA LYS A 236 -30.22 -3.69 6.15
C LYS A 236 -30.11 -2.63 5.05
N TYR A 237 -29.76 -3.05 3.85
CA TYR A 237 -29.53 -2.17 2.70
C TYR A 237 -29.88 -2.90 1.39
N ASN A 238 -30.67 -2.27 0.52
CA ASN A 238 -31.09 -2.83 -0.78
C ASN A 238 -31.62 -4.28 -0.72
N ASN A 239 -32.51 -4.55 0.25
CA ASN A 239 -33.09 -5.89 0.51
C ASN A 239 -32.08 -6.98 0.92
N GLN A 240 -30.86 -6.60 1.29
CA GLN A 240 -29.84 -7.49 1.86
C GLN A 240 -29.52 -7.07 3.29
N SER A 241 -28.92 -8.01 4.03
CA SER A 241 -28.50 -7.80 5.41
C SER A 241 -27.03 -8.17 5.59
N TYR A 242 -26.29 -7.32 6.27
CA TYR A 242 -24.85 -7.47 6.53
C TYR A 242 -24.60 -7.38 8.03
N ARG A 243 -23.70 -8.19 8.57
CA ARG A 243 -23.46 -8.31 10.02
C ARG A 243 -22.01 -8.00 10.36
N SER A 244 -21.82 -7.27 11.47
CA SER A 244 -20.51 -6.92 12.01
C SER A 244 -19.79 -8.11 12.65
N ASN A 245 -18.52 -7.89 13.00
CA ASN A 245 -17.85 -8.70 14.03
C ASN A 245 -18.64 -8.68 15.36
N PRO A 246 -18.49 -9.70 16.22
CA PRO A 246 -19.12 -9.71 17.53
C PRO A 246 -18.54 -8.63 18.45
N ILE A 247 -19.41 -8.11 19.32
CA ILE A 247 -19.14 -7.12 20.36
C ILE A 247 -19.43 -7.77 21.71
N HIS A 248 -18.41 -8.00 22.52
CA HIS A 248 -18.59 -8.47 23.90
C HIS A 248 -18.81 -7.26 24.82
N CYS A 249 -20.07 -6.97 25.13
CA CYS A 249 -20.45 -5.98 26.12
C CYS A 249 -20.38 -6.60 27.53
N LYS A 250 -19.48 -6.11 28.38
CA LYS A 250 -19.31 -6.62 29.74
C LYS A 250 -18.94 -5.51 30.71
N SER A 251 -19.06 -5.75 32.02
CA SER A 251 -18.49 -4.85 33.02
C SER A 251 -16.97 -5.03 33.06
N ILE A 252 -16.23 -4.02 32.61
CA ILE A 252 -14.76 -3.99 32.60
C ILE A 252 -14.27 -3.31 33.86
N LYS A 253 -13.31 -3.92 34.58
CA LYS A 253 -12.71 -3.31 35.77
C LYS A 253 -11.74 -2.20 35.36
N VAL A 254 -11.58 -1.19 36.24
CA VAL A 254 -10.70 -0.01 36.00
C VAL A 254 -9.25 -0.39 35.60
N ASN A 255 -8.75 -1.53 36.08
CA ASN A 255 -7.37 -1.99 35.81
C ASN A 255 -7.29 -3.12 34.77
N GLU A 256 -8.39 -3.45 34.09
CA GLU A 256 -8.40 -4.46 33.04
C GLU A 256 -7.93 -3.85 31.72
N LEU A 257 -7.04 -4.57 31.02
CA LEU A 257 -6.52 -4.12 29.73
C LEU A 257 -7.63 -4.09 28.68
N LYS A 258 -7.65 -3.05 27.85
CA LYS A 258 -8.51 -2.97 26.67
C LYS A 258 -7.86 -3.70 25.49
N LEU A 259 -8.70 -4.27 24.63
CA LEU A 259 -8.28 -4.89 23.38
C LEU A 259 -8.27 -3.84 22.27
N TYR A 260 -7.18 -3.78 21.53
CA TYR A 260 -6.99 -2.89 20.39
C TYR A 260 -6.48 -3.66 19.18
N TRP A 261 -6.88 -3.24 18.00
CA TRP A 261 -6.45 -3.82 16.73
C TRP A 261 -5.49 -2.86 16.03
N GLY A 262 -4.39 -3.39 15.50
CA GLY A 262 -3.43 -2.55 14.80
C GLY A 262 -2.60 -3.28 13.76
N TYR A 263 -1.96 -2.47 12.92
CA TYR A 263 -1.11 -2.92 11.84
C TYR A 263 0.18 -2.11 11.83
N ILE A 264 1.29 -2.76 12.15
CA ILE A 264 2.56 -2.10 12.46
C ILE A 264 3.71 -2.50 11.53
N HIS A 265 3.44 -3.30 10.51
CA HIS A 265 4.44 -3.69 9.53
C HIS A 265 3.88 -3.54 8.11
N GLY A 266 4.17 -2.39 7.50
CA GLY A 266 3.78 -2.09 6.12
C GLY A 266 4.67 -1.01 5.50
N HIS A 267 4.76 -1.00 4.18
CA HIS A 267 5.57 -0.06 3.42
C HIS A 267 4.70 0.82 2.55
N THR A 268 5.17 2.04 2.31
CA THR A 268 4.54 3.02 1.44
C THR A 268 5.44 3.32 0.25
N SER A 269 5.01 4.23 -0.62
CA SER A 269 5.83 4.75 -1.72
C SER A 269 7.12 5.46 -1.27
N LYS A 270 7.35 5.62 0.05
CA LYS A 270 8.62 6.09 0.63
C LYS A 270 9.74 5.05 0.58
N SER A 271 9.42 3.77 0.41
CA SER A 271 10.41 2.72 0.09
C SER A 271 9.94 1.86 -1.09
N ASP A 272 9.22 0.78 -0.82
CA ASP A 272 8.87 -0.24 -1.81
C ASP A 272 7.35 -0.56 -1.89
N GLY A 273 6.54 0.14 -1.11
CA GLY A 273 5.08 0.15 -1.19
C GLY A 273 4.54 0.95 -2.37
N MET A 274 3.20 0.89 -2.54
CA MET A 274 2.53 1.47 -3.72
C MET A 274 1.92 2.86 -3.46
N ILE A 275 1.28 3.05 -2.31
CA ILE A 275 0.46 4.23 -2.03
C ILE A 275 1.25 5.30 -1.28
N SER A 276 0.73 6.54 -1.25
CA SER A 276 1.32 7.59 -0.42
C SER A 276 1.20 7.23 1.06
N ILE A 277 2.06 7.82 1.90
CA ILE A 277 2.01 7.58 3.34
C ILE A 277 0.75 8.14 4.00
N ASP A 278 0.22 9.28 3.52
CA ASP A 278 -1.09 9.78 4.00
C ASP A 278 -2.22 8.81 3.61
N ASP A 279 -2.29 8.37 2.35
CA ASP A 279 -3.31 7.39 1.93
C ASP A 279 -3.19 6.08 2.72
N TYR A 280 -1.96 5.67 3.08
CA TYR A 280 -1.72 4.50 3.92
C TYR A 280 -2.38 4.65 5.29
N PHE A 281 -2.11 5.75 6.00
CA PHE A 281 -2.71 5.99 7.32
C PHE A 281 -4.23 6.18 7.26
N GLU A 282 -4.75 6.89 6.26
CA GLU A 282 -6.19 7.00 6.04
C GLU A 282 -6.83 5.62 5.81
N ASN A 283 -6.16 4.72 5.09
CA ASN A 283 -6.64 3.35 4.92
C ASN A 283 -6.62 2.53 6.21
N LEU A 284 -5.64 2.71 7.11
CA LEU A 284 -5.64 2.06 8.42
C LEU A 284 -6.84 2.51 9.26
N ILE A 285 -7.10 3.82 9.28
CA ILE A 285 -8.22 4.41 10.03
C ILE A 285 -9.56 3.98 9.43
N LYS A 286 -9.71 4.08 8.11
CA LYS A 286 -10.93 3.64 7.41
C LYS A 286 -11.16 2.14 7.56
N SER A 287 -10.11 1.34 7.80
CA SER A 287 -10.20 -0.10 8.12
C SER A 287 -10.53 -0.38 9.59
N GLY A 288 -10.80 0.64 10.39
CA GLY A 288 -11.20 0.50 11.79
C GLY A 288 -10.09 0.07 12.73
N LEU A 289 -8.82 0.24 12.36
CA LEU A 289 -7.69 -0.02 13.25
C LEU A 289 -7.55 1.11 14.29
N ASP A 290 -7.16 0.73 15.50
CA ASP A 290 -6.96 1.64 16.63
C ASP A 290 -5.53 2.22 16.65
N PHE A 291 -4.57 1.46 16.13
CA PHE A 291 -3.19 1.90 16.02
C PHE A 291 -2.50 1.32 14.79
N GLY A 292 -1.43 1.97 14.35
CA GLY A 292 -0.61 1.44 13.29
C GLY A 292 0.51 2.38 12.87
N THR A 293 1.42 1.87 12.03
CA THR A 293 2.53 2.65 11.51
C THR A 293 3.07 2.08 10.20
N SER A 294 3.92 2.85 9.54
CA SER A 294 4.75 2.42 8.41
C SER A 294 6.15 2.05 8.90
N THR A 295 6.75 1.01 8.32
CA THR A 295 8.11 0.55 8.64
C THR A 295 8.96 0.51 7.38
N GLU A 296 9.28 1.68 6.82
CA GLU A 296 10.07 1.78 5.58
C GLU A 296 11.48 1.16 5.72
N HIS A 297 12.02 0.65 4.61
CA HIS A 297 13.35 0.05 4.55
C HIS A 297 14.46 1.02 4.95
N ASP A 298 15.42 0.56 5.76
CA ASP A 298 16.42 1.43 6.37
C ASP A 298 17.62 1.83 5.50
N ARG A 299 17.73 1.32 4.27
CA ARG A 299 18.89 1.60 3.41
C ARG A 299 18.75 2.96 2.72
N LEU A 300 19.86 3.70 2.58
CA LEU A 300 19.81 5.07 2.06
C LEU A 300 19.31 5.16 0.61
N TYR A 301 19.50 4.12 -0.20
CA TYR A 301 18.98 4.07 -1.58
C TYR A 301 17.47 3.75 -1.65
N GLU A 302 16.86 3.35 -0.53
CA GLU A 302 15.42 3.04 -0.39
C GLU A 302 14.71 4.20 0.27
N THR A 303 15.19 4.63 1.45
CA THR A 303 14.60 5.72 2.22
C THR A 303 15.69 6.66 2.73
N SER A 304 15.69 7.90 2.22
CA SER A 304 16.70 8.90 2.56
C SER A 304 16.49 9.49 3.95
N ASP A 305 17.48 10.25 4.45
CA ASP A 305 17.30 11.01 5.71
C ASP A 305 16.24 12.12 5.59
N ALA A 306 15.98 12.62 4.38
CA ALA A 306 14.88 13.55 4.15
C ALA A 306 13.53 12.83 4.25
N ASP A 307 13.42 11.64 3.64
CA ASP A 307 12.19 10.83 3.71
C ASP A 307 11.87 10.44 5.16
N PHE A 308 12.86 10.01 5.95
CA PHE A 308 12.61 9.67 7.36
C PHE A 308 12.23 10.87 8.24
N ARG A 309 12.70 12.08 7.91
CA ARG A 309 12.22 13.29 8.61
C ARG A 309 10.75 13.53 8.29
N GLU A 310 10.37 13.44 7.04
CA GLU A 310 8.97 13.59 6.61
C GLU A 310 8.07 12.49 7.21
N ILE A 311 8.52 11.23 7.23
CA ILE A 311 7.78 10.12 7.84
C ILE A 311 7.54 10.39 9.33
N LYS A 312 8.55 10.88 10.06
CA LYS A 312 8.40 11.25 11.48
C LYS A 312 7.37 12.35 11.70
N GLU A 313 7.36 13.39 10.87
CA GLU A 313 6.38 14.47 10.91
C GLU A 313 4.96 13.96 10.64
N ILE A 314 4.79 13.07 9.66
CA ILE A 314 3.49 12.48 9.30
C ILE A 314 3.00 11.54 10.41
N VAL A 315 3.88 10.70 10.96
CA VAL A 315 3.56 9.86 12.12
C VAL A 315 3.11 10.69 13.32
N GLU A 316 3.79 11.80 13.63
CA GLU A 316 3.36 12.72 14.70
C GLU A 316 1.98 13.33 14.43
N LYS A 317 1.73 13.77 13.19
CA LYS A 317 0.41 14.27 12.76
C LYS A 317 -0.68 13.24 13.00
N TYR A 318 -0.47 11.98 12.63
CA TYR A 318 -1.46 10.92 12.83
C TYR A 318 -1.60 10.49 14.29
N ASN A 319 -0.50 10.49 15.06
CA ASN A 319 -0.53 10.19 16.49
C ASN A 319 -1.19 11.29 17.33
N ALA A 320 -1.32 12.51 16.80
CA ALA A 320 -2.03 13.60 17.46
C ALA A 320 -3.57 13.47 17.38
N ARG A 321 -4.09 12.46 16.66
CA ARG A 321 -5.52 12.19 16.58
C ARG A 321 -6.05 11.56 17.86
N GLU A 322 -7.31 11.80 18.17
CA GLU A 322 -7.98 11.18 19.33
C GLU A 322 -8.41 9.72 19.08
N ASP A 323 -8.52 9.32 17.82
CA ASP A 323 -9.13 8.05 17.40
C ASP A 323 -8.17 7.07 16.72
N PHE A 324 -6.87 7.39 16.71
CA PHE A 324 -5.82 6.56 16.12
C PHE A 324 -4.46 6.86 16.77
N VAL A 325 -3.72 5.81 17.11
CA VAL A 325 -2.35 5.92 17.68
C VAL A 325 -1.31 5.51 16.64
N SER A 326 -0.22 6.28 16.56
CA SER A 326 0.91 5.98 15.67
C SER A 326 2.24 6.22 16.39
N LEU A 327 3.27 5.51 15.96
CA LEU A 327 4.62 5.66 16.49
C LEU A 327 5.64 5.39 15.40
N PHE A 328 6.79 6.05 15.46
CA PHE A 328 7.77 5.93 14.38
C PHE A 328 8.39 4.54 14.41
N GLY A 329 8.45 3.91 13.24
CA GLY A 329 9.15 2.65 13.03
C GLY A 329 9.84 2.58 11.68
N TYR A 330 10.74 1.62 11.53
CA TYR A 330 11.43 1.33 10.28
C TYR A 330 11.84 -0.15 10.24
N GLU A 331 12.05 -0.69 9.05
CA GLU A 331 12.54 -2.07 8.87
C GLU A 331 14.05 -2.07 8.67
N TYR A 332 14.76 -2.71 9.62
CA TYR A 332 16.19 -2.96 9.55
C TYR A 332 16.47 -4.16 8.64
N GLY A 333 17.00 -3.89 7.44
CA GLY A 333 17.09 -4.87 6.35
C GLY A 333 18.41 -5.68 6.34
N THR A 334 18.37 -6.90 6.88
CA THR A 334 19.49 -7.86 6.92
C THR A 334 19.22 -9.24 6.31
N TRP A 335 18.17 -9.41 5.51
CA TRP A 335 17.78 -10.64 4.81
C TRP A 335 18.94 -11.50 4.28
N TYR A 336 19.87 -10.90 3.51
CA TYR A 336 20.99 -11.64 2.87
C TYR A 336 22.24 -11.81 3.74
N THR A 337 22.22 -11.33 4.98
CA THR A 337 23.41 -11.32 5.86
C THR A 337 23.36 -12.40 6.95
N GLY A 338 22.26 -13.17 7.02
CA GLY A 338 22.08 -14.26 7.99
C GLY A 338 21.58 -13.81 9.37
N TYR A 339 21.09 -12.58 9.48
CA TYR A 339 20.50 -12.04 10.72
C TYR A 339 18.96 -11.96 10.69
N GLY A 340 18.39 -11.89 9.49
CA GLY A 340 16.95 -11.68 9.23
C GLY A 340 16.53 -10.22 9.40
N ASP A 341 15.38 -9.84 8.85
CA ASP A 341 14.88 -8.47 8.96
C ASP A 341 14.20 -8.24 10.31
N ILE A 342 14.23 -6.99 10.79
CA ILE A 342 13.72 -6.63 12.11
C ILE A 342 13.00 -5.28 12.01
N CYS A 343 11.73 -5.22 12.40
CA CYS A 343 11.04 -3.95 12.59
C CYS A 343 11.48 -3.32 13.90
N ILE A 344 11.85 -2.05 13.85
CA ILE A 344 12.33 -1.27 15.00
C ILE A 344 11.37 -0.11 15.21
N TYR A 345 10.85 0.01 16.42
CA TYR A 345 9.87 1.01 16.82
C TYR A 345 10.47 1.90 17.91
N HIS A 346 10.25 3.21 17.79
CA HIS A 346 10.76 4.20 18.73
C HIS A 346 9.62 4.81 19.54
N ALA A 347 9.81 4.90 20.85
CA ALA A 347 8.91 5.65 21.73
C ALA A 347 9.02 7.18 21.54
N SER A 348 10.09 7.65 20.89
CA SER A 348 10.32 9.08 20.62
C SER A 348 11.09 9.30 19.32
N ASN A 349 10.74 10.38 18.62
CA ASN A 349 11.41 10.80 17.39
C ASN A 349 12.86 11.29 17.58
N ASN A 350 13.31 11.49 18.82
CA ASN A 350 14.69 11.87 19.14
C ASN A 350 15.69 10.72 19.03
N ILE A 351 15.22 9.49 18.92
CA ILE A 351 16.09 8.32 18.76
C ILE A 351 16.61 8.27 17.31
N PRO A 352 17.94 8.15 17.11
CA PRO A 352 18.52 8.11 15.78
C PRO A 352 18.16 6.81 15.07
N ILE A 353 18.23 6.82 13.73
CA ILE A 353 17.97 5.64 12.91
C ILE A 353 19.26 4.82 12.79
N PHE A 354 19.17 3.52 13.07
CA PHE A 354 20.29 2.60 13.01
C PHE A 354 20.25 1.82 11.71
N ARG A 355 20.87 2.37 10.66
CA ARG A 355 20.87 1.77 9.31
C ARG A 355 21.79 0.55 9.20
N SER A 356 21.28 -0.50 8.57
CA SER A 356 21.89 -1.82 8.32
C SER A 356 23.15 -1.77 7.48
N GLU A 357 23.29 -0.77 6.61
CA GLU A 357 24.48 -0.58 5.77
C GLU A 357 25.66 0.05 6.52
N ILE A 358 25.43 0.63 7.71
CA ILE A 358 26.49 1.29 8.49
C ILE A 358 27.27 0.24 9.29
N ASN A 359 28.59 0.17 9.11
CA ASN A 359 29.46 -0.82 9.77
C ASN A 359 29.30 -0.89 11.31
N LYS A 360 28.91 0.22 11.94
CA LYS A 360 28.65 0.27 13.38
C LYS A 360 27.41 -0.53 13.80
N TYR A 361 26.48 -0.80 12.88
CA TYR A 361 25.16 -1.38 13.13
C TYR A 361 24.85 -2.61 12.26
N ASN A 362 25.65 -2.92 11.24
CA ASN A 362 25.43 -3.92 10.18
C ASN A 362 25.38 -5.42 10.59
N SER A 363 25.00 -5.71 11.83
CA SER A 363 24.76 -7.07 12.35
C SER A 363 23.89 -6.95 13.60
N THR A 364 23.03 -7.93 13.88
CA THR A 364 22.17 -7.91 15.08
C THR A 364 22.93 -7.69 16.38
N PRO A 365 24.11 -8.32 16.64
CA PRO A 365 24.89 -8.03 17.85
C PRO A 365 25.34 -6.58 17.97
N LYS A 366 25.80 -5.98 16.87
CA LYS A 366 26.21 -4.57 16.85
C LYS A 366 25.02 -3.64 17.02
N LEU A 367 23.87 -3.95 16.39
CA LEU A 367 22.62 -3.23 16.55
C LEU A 367 22.19 -3.23 18.02
N ILE A 368 22.04 -4.41 18.63
CA ILE A 368 21.67 -4.59 20.05
C ILE A 368 22.60 -3.79 20.96
N LYS A 369 23.92 -3.94 20.80
CA LYS A 369 24.91 -3.20 21.60
C LYS A 369 24.67 -1.69 21.60
N ASN A 370 24.22 -1.13 20.48
CA ASN A 370 23.98 0.30 20.35
C ASN A 370 22.59 0.72 20.84
N LEU A 371 21.59 -0.15 20.72
CA LEU A 371 20.21 0.06 21.16
C LEU A 371 20.00 -0.15 22.67
N LYS A 372 20.88 -0.88 23.36
CA LYS A 372 20.80 -1.13 24.82
C LYS A 372 20.63 0.12 25.69
N ARG A 373 21.12 1.28 25.24
CA ARG A 373 20.93 2.55 25.97
C ARG A 373 19.49 3.11 25.88
N TYR A 374 18.67 2.52 25.02
CA TYR A 374 17.28 2.90 24.73
C TYR A 374 16.31 1.75 25.04
N THR A 375 16.68 0.80 25.91
CA THR A 375 15.90 -0.42 26.18
C THR A 375 14.43 -0.15 26.53
N ASP A 376 14.11 0.92 27.27
CA ASP A 376 12.73 1.26 27.62
C ASP A 376 12.03 2.16 26.59
N GLN A 377 12.68 2.45 25.47
CA GLN A 377 12.22 3.38 24.44
C GLN A 377 12.26 2.80 23.02
N VAL A 378 12.73 1.56 22.86
CA VAL A 378 12.83 0.87 21.58
C VAL A 378 12.26 -0.53 21.71
N LEU A 379 11.42 -0.90 20.74
CA LEU A 379 10.93 -2.26 20.56
C LEU A 379 11.45 -2.80 19.23
N MET A 380 12.02 -3.99 19.27
CA MET A 380 12.38 -4.79 18.11
C MET A 380 11.35 -5.92 17.95
N VAL A 381 10.91 -6.15 16.72
CA VAL A 381 10.04 -7.27 16.35
C VAL A 381 10.66 -7.97 15.17
N GLY A 382 11.04 -9.24 15.35
CA GLY A 382 11.64 -10.04 14.28
C GLY A 382 10.65 -10.26 13.13
N HIS A 383 11.07 -9.88 11.91
CA HIS A 383 10.39 -10.26 10.68
C HIS A 383 10.95 -11.59 10.16
N HIS A 384 10.21 -12.24 9.27
CA HIS A 384 10.62 -13.50 8.66
C HIS A 384 11.09 -14.56 9.67
N THR A 385 10.31 -14.79 10.72
CA THR A 385 10.65 -15.65 11.86
C THR A 385 11.19 -17.04 11.45
N ALA A 386 10.63 -17.65 10.40
CA ALA A 386 11.03 -18.98 9.94
C ALA A 386 11.29 -19.09 8.42
N LEU A 387 10.94 -18.08 7.63
CA LEU A 387 11.08 -18.10 6.16
C LEU A 387 12.54 -18.16 5.72
N ARG A 388 12.85 -19.06 4.78
CA ARG A 388 14.19 -19.22 4.20
C ARG A 388 14.24 -18.85 2.71
N PRO A 389 15.32 -18.19 2.23
CA PRO A 389 16.37 -17.53 3.02
C PRO A 389 15.80 -16.33 3.82
N GLY A 390 16.60 -15.70 4.69
CA GLY A 390 16.19 -14.46 5.37
C GLY A 390 15.65 -14.62 6.80
N TYR A 391 15.66 -15.83 7.36
CA TYR A 391 15.09 -16.06 8.69
C TYR A 391 15.78 -15.25 9.79
N ARG A 392 15.00 -14.86 10.81
CA ARG A 392 15.51 -14.24 12.04
C ARG A 392 16.51 -15.16 12.75
N ASN A 393 17.72 -14.68 12.99
CA ASN A 393 18.74 -15.45 13.71
C ASN A 393 18.55 -15.40 15.23
N TRP A 394 17.95 -16.45 15.78
CA TRP A 394 17.57 -16.56 17.20
C TRP A 394 18.74 -16.58 18.19
N ASP A 395 19.98 -16.85 17.75
CA ASP A 395 21.17 -16.77 18.62
C ASP A 395 21.39 -15.35 19.17
N TYR A 396 20.78 -14.35 18.52
CA TYR A 396 20.87 -12.94 18.88
C TYR A 396 19.54 -12.36 19.34
N PHE A 397 18.64 -13.17 19.89
CA PHE A 397 17.41 -12.68 20.51
C PHE A 397 17.72 -11.96 21.83
N ASP A 398 17.22 -10.74 22.01
CA ASP A 398 17.42 -9.97 23.24
C ASP A 398 16.10 -9.57 23.89
N ASN A 399 15.71 -10.27 24.96
CA ASN A 399 14.43 -10.06 25.66
C ASN A 399 14.26 -8.64 26.26
N SER A 400 15.31 -7.82 26.32
CA SER A 400 15.16 -6.43 26.75
C SER A 400 14.65 -5.53 25.62
N LEU A 401 14.93 -5.87 24.36
CA LEU A 401 14.54 -5.10 23.18
C LEU A 401 13.43 -5.80 22.37
N GLU A 402 13.40 -7.14 22.38
CA GLU A 402 12.44 -7.97 21.65
C GLU A 402 11.41 -8.55 22.60
N LYS A 403 10.14 -8.22 22.36
CA LYS A 403 8.99 -8.73 23.14
C LYS A 403 7.99 -9.52 22.32
N LEU A 404 8.03 -9.34 21.00
CA LEU A 404 7.09 -9.88 20.02
C LEU A 404 7.88 -10.39 18.82
N VAL A 405 7.27 -11.32 18.08
CA VAL A 405 7.79 -11.84 16.81
C VAL A 405 6.63 -11.98 15.83
N GLU A 406 6.91 -11.80 14.54
CA GLU A 406 5.90 -11.94 13.50
C GLU A 406 5.71 -13.42 13.14
N ILE A 407 4.59 -14.01 13.56
CA ILE A 407 4.23 -15.41 13.26
C ILE A 407 3.41 -15.55 11.99
N TYR A 408 2.86 -14.45 11.47
CA TYR A 408 2.09 -14.43 10.23
C TYR A 408 2.28 -13.11 9.50
N SER A 409 2.49 -13.18 8.19
CA SER A 409 2.64 -12.00 7.33
C SER A 409 2.04 -12.25 5.95
N THR A 410 2.17 -11.29 5.02
CA THR A 410 1.83 -11.52 3.60
C THR A 410 2.63 -12.67 2.97
N TRP A 411 3.77 -13.03 3.58
CA TRP A 411 4.60 -14.17 3.18
C TRP A 411 4.10 -15.51 3.72
N GLY A 412 2.99 -15.53 4.46
CA GLY A 412 2.37 -16.72 5.01
C GLY A 412 2.66 -16.94 6.49
N ASN A 413 2.41 -18.16 6.94
CA ASN A 413 2.68 -18.61 8.30
C ASN A 413 4.20 -18.77 8.52
N GLN A 414 4.71 -18.21 9.61
CA GLN A 414 6.13 -18.18 9.97
C GLN A 414 6.41 -18.88 11.31
N GLU A 415 5.47 -19.66 11.83
CA GLU A 415 5.66 -20.47 13.04
C GLU A 415 6.64 -21.63 12.79
N TYR A 416 6.78 -22.09 11.54
CA TYR A 416 7.66 -23.19 11.13
C TYR A 416 8.29 -22.92 9.76
N PRO A 417 9.49 -23.46 9.47
CA PRO A 417 10.25 -23.16 8.25
C PRO A 417 9.70 -23.76 6.95
N TYR A 418 8.57 -24.48 7.00
CA TYR A 418 7.91 -25.11 5.86
C TYR A 418 6.47 -24.61 5.76
N SER A 419 6.28 -23.48 5.07
CA SER A 419 4.96 -22.95 4.71
C SER A 419 4.84 -22.82 3.19
#